data_AF-A0A192B172-F1
#
_entry.id   AF-A0A192B172-F1
#
_cell.length_a   1.000
_cell.length_b   1.000
_cell.length_c   1.000
_cell.angle_alpha   90.00
_cell.angle_beta   90.00
_cell.angle_gamma   90.00
#
_symmetry.space_group_name_H-M   'P 1'
#
loop_
_entity.id
_entity.type
_entity.pdbx_description
1 polymer ?
#
loop_
_entity_poly.entity_id
_entity_poly.type
_entity_poly.pdbx_seq_one_letter_code
_entity_poly.pdbx_strand_id
1 'polypeptide(L)'
;MREAREQGKRLSEVVEATWPNLAKAARPINYLRKLLASPVDFGYALRTKAAEKVRAEVVAAEERSAEAFVRAAMGKVFVDAAGLRQCVVDDGGRTLAITDLAEGVVRRSVANWQVAFMQSVKQGTLRVVGAHELAQLRGAAIAQRERAAKCQTESVVPHAPNRFASRELFQSASDPSPPPVTRAQQVHPLLQKNDAARSLTSAAADALAALRAMRKLPARCPV
;
A
#
# COMPACT_ATOMS: atom_id res chain seq x y z
N MET A 1 -41.19 2.12 -26.79
CA MET A 1 -41.53 2.86 -25.54
C MET A 1 -42.42 2.06 -24.61
N ARG A 2 -43.49 1.40 -25.09
CA ARG A 2 -44.43 0.64 -24.25
C ARG A 2 -43.77 -0.49 -23.45
N GLU A 3 -43.00 -1.34 -24.12
CA GLU A 3 -42.30 -2.50 -23.51
C GLU A 3 -41.38 -2.09 -22.33
N ALA A 4 -40.72 -0.92 -22.40
CA ALA A 4 -39.87 -0.45 -21.29
C ALA A 4 -40.69 0.00 -20.07
N ARG A 5 -41.83 0.67 -20.31
CA ARG A 5 -42.76 1.10 -19.24
C ARG A 5 -43.42 -0.10 -18.56
N GLU A 6 -43.78 -1.13 -19.32
CA GLU A 6 -44.33 -2.39 -18.79
C GLU A 6 -43.35 -3.11 -17.85
N GLN A 7 -42.04 -3.01 -18.11
CA GLN A 7 -40.98 -3.55 -17.26
C GLN A 7 -40.54 -2.59 -16.15
N GLY A 8 -41.19 -1.43 -15.99
CA GLY A 8 -40.84 -0.44 -14.96
C GLY A 8 -39.49 0.27 -15.17
N LYS A 9 -38.95 0.25 -16.40
CA LYS A 9 -37.61 0.77 -16.71
C LYS A 9 -37.67 1.98 -17.64
N ARG A 10 -36.64 2.83 -17.55
CA ARG A 10 -36.44 3.94 -18.49
C ARG A 10 -35.56 3.47 -19.63
N LEU A 11 -36.12 3.45 -20.84
CA LEU A 11 -35.39 3.01 -22.03
C LEU A 11 -34.08 3.77 -22.24
N SER A 12 -34.06 5.07 -21.93
CA SER A 12 -32.88 5.92 -21.99
C SER A 12 -31.73 5.37 -21.13
N GLU A 13 -32.01 4.99 -19.89
CA GLU A 13 -31.02 4.48 -18.94
C GLU A 13 -30.48 3.12 -19.38
N VAL A 14 -31.35 2.25 -19.91
CA VAL A 14 -30.95 0.94 -20.44
C VAL A 14 -30.02 1.12 -21.64
N VAL A 15 -30.40 1.99 -22.58
CA VAL A 15 -29.59 2.26 -23.78
C VAL A 15 -28.26 2.88 -23.39
N GLU A 16 -28.24 3.90 -22.54
CA GLU A 16 -27.00 4.57 -22.11
C GLU A 16 -26.05 3.60 -21.38
N ALA A 17 -26.56 2.78 -20.47
CA ALA A 17 -25.76 1.82 -19.72
C ALA A 17 -25.15 0.71 -20.60
N THR A 18 -25.81 0.36 -21.69
CA THR A 18 -25.48 -0.80 -22.53
C THR A 18 -25.07 -0.45 -23.96
N TRP A 19 -25.01 0.84 -24.31
CA TRP A 19 -24.69 1.33 -25.65
C TRP A 19 -23.45 0.66 -26.27
N PRO A 20 -22.31 0.49 -25.56
CA PRO A 20 -21.13 -0.15 -26.13
C PRO A 20 -21.36 -1.59 -26.59
N ASN A 21 -22.28 -2.31 -25.95
CA ASN A 21 -22.63 -3.69 -26.28
C ASN A 21 -23.74 -3.73 -27.33
N LEU A 22 -24.70 -2.81 -27.23
CA LEU A 22 -25.85 -2.72 -28.13
C LEU A 22 -25.43 -2.29 -29.54
N ALA A 23 -24.46 -1.38 -29.67
CA ALA A 23 -23.91 -0.93 -30.94
C ALA A 23 -23.17 -2.05 -31.71
N LYS A 24 -22.65 -3.06 -30.99
CA LYS A 24 -21.94 -4.21 -31.57
C LYS A 24 -22.86 -5.40 -31.85
N ALA A 25 -24.12 -5.34 -31.43
CA ALA A 25 -25.04 -6.45 -31.54
C ALA A 25 -25.52 -6.62 -33.00
N ALA A 26 -25.45 -7.85 -33.52
CA ALA A 26 -25.98 -8.18 -34.85
C ALA A 26 -27.51 -7.96 -34.95
N ARG A 27 -28.22 -8.00 -33.82
CA ARG A 27 -29.68 -7.77 -33.73
C ARG A 27 -30.01 -6.86 -32.53
N PRO A 28 -29.84 -5.53 -32.66
CA PRO A 28 -29.96 -4.58 -31.54
C PRO A 28 -31.34 -4.59 -30.87
N ILE A 29 -32.41 -4.69 -31.64
CA ILE A 29 -33.79 -4.69 -31.12
C ILE A 29 -34.07 -5.92 -30.24
N ASN A 30 -33.65 -7.11 -30.68
CA ASN A 30 -33.83 -8.34 -29.91
C ASN A 30 -32.94 -8.35 -28.66
N TYR A 31 -31.72 -7.79 -28.76
CA TYR A 31 -30.84 -7.64 -27.62
C TYR A 31 -31.42 -6.66 -26.58
N LEU A 32 -31.96 -5.52 -27.05
CA LEU A 32 -32.63 -4.55 -26.19
C LEU A 32 -33.83 -5.15 -25.46
N ARG A 33 -34.67 -5.93 -26.14
CA ARG A 33 -35.79 -6.65 -25.51
C ARG A 33 -35.32 -7.58 -24.39
N LYS A 34 -34.22 -8.31 -24.60
CA LYS A 34 -33.60 -9.15 -23.55
C LYS A 34 -33.10 -8.32 -22.37
N LEU A 35 -32.51 -7.15 -22.62
CA LEU A 35 -32.05 -6.23 -21.56
C LEU A 35 -33.22 -5.65 -20.76
N LEU A 36 -34.34 -5.31 -21.42
CA LEU A 36 -35.54 -4.82 -20.76
C LEU A 36 -36.15 -5.89 -19.83
N ALA A 37 -36.17 -7.16 -20.26
CA ALA A 37 -36.68 -8.29 -19.48
C ALA A 37 -35.73 -8.77 -18.35
N SER A 38 -34.47 -8.31 -18.33
CA SER A 38 -33.51 -8.64 -17.28
C SER A 38 -33.95 -8.06 -15.92
N PRO A 39 -33.56 -8.62 -14.76
CA PRO A 39 -33.81 -7.99 -13.45
C PRO A 39 -32.89 -6.80 -13.12
N VAL A 40 -31.93 -6.47 -13.98
CA VAL A 40 -30.93 -5.42 -13.70
C VAL A 40 -31.55 -4.03 -13.66
N ASP A 41 -31.24 -3.27 -12.59
CA ASP A 41 -31.48 -1.82 -12.49
C ASP A 41 -30.34 -1.05 -13.16
N PHE A 42 -30.59 -0.64 -14.42
CA PHE A 42 -29.63 0.12 -15.21
C PHE A 42 -29.49 1.57 -14.73
N GLY A 43 -30.52 2.14 -14.08
CA GLY A 43 -30.45 3.48 -13.50
C GLY A 43 -29.49 3.51 -12.30
N TYR A 44 -29.55 2.50 -11.44
CA TYR A 44 -28.55 2.31 -10.39
C TYR A 44 -27.15 2.10 -10.95
N ALA A 45 -27.00 1.24 -11.97
CA ALA A 45 -25.71 0.99 -12.59
C ALA A 45 -25.07 2.27 -13.18
N LEU A 46 -25.87 3.15 -13.80
CA LEU A 46 -25.40 4.45 -14.31
C LEU A 46 -24.98 5.38 -13.17
N ARG A 47 -25.80 5.52 -12.12
CA ARG A 47 -25.46 6.37 -10.96
C ARG A 47 -24.18 5.91 -10.28
N THR A 48 -24.00 4.60 -10.11
CA THR A 48 -22.79 4.02 -9.52
C THR A 48 -21.57 4.32 -10.39
N LYS A 49 -21.64 4.09 -11.71
CA LYS A 49 -20.55 4.43 -12.63
C LYS A 49 -20.21 5.93 -12.63
N ALA A 50 -21.23 6.79 -12.61
CA ALA A 50 -21.04 8.23 -12.54
C ALA A 50 -20.36 8.64 -11.22
N ALA A 51 -20.79 8.08 -10.09
CA ALA A 51 -20.17 8.31 -8.79
C ALA A 51 -18.72 7.82 -8.74
N GLU A 52 -18.42 6.65 -9.32
CA GLU A 52 -17.05 6.14 -9.45
C GLU A 52 -16.17 7.06 -10.30
N LYS A 53 -16.70 7.55 -11.43
CA LYS A 53 -15.99 8.51 -12.29
C LYS A 53 -15.68 9.80 -11.54
N VAL A 54 -16.65 10.37 -10.82
CA VAL A 54 -16.44 11.57 -10.01
C VAL A 54 -15.38 11.32 -8.93
N ARG A 55 -15.42 10.17 -8.24
CA ARG A 55 -14.40 9.80 -7.25
C ARG A 55 -13.00 9.72 -7.89
N ALA A 56 -12.89 9.08 -9.05
CA ALA A 56 -11.63 8.97 -9.78
C ALA A 56 -11.11 10.35 -10.23
N GLU A 57 -12.00 11.24 -10.67
CA GLU A 57 -11.64 12.61 -11.04
C GLU A 57 -11.15 13.44 -9.85
N VAL A 58 -11.78 13.28 -8.68
CA VAL A 58 -11.34 13.92 -7.43
C VAL A 58 -9.95 13.44 -7.05
N VAL A 59 -9.71 12.12 -7.03
CA VAL A 59 -8.39 11.55 -6.73
C VAL A 59 -7.35 12.04 -7.73
N ALA A 60 -7.64 12.00 -9.03
CA ALA A 60 -6.73 12.48 -10.07
C ALA A 60 -6.49 14.00 -10.00
N ALA A 61 -7.44 14.80 -9.51
CA ALA A 61 -7.25 16.22 -9.25
C ALA A 61 -6.34 16.46 -8.05
N GLU A 62 -6.52 15.70 -6.97
CA GLU A 62 -5.65 15.75 -5.79
C GLU A 62 -4.22 15.35 -6.13
N GLU A 63 -4.03 14.26 -6.88
CA GLU A 63 -2.72 13.81 -7.34
C GLU A 63 -2.02 14.89 -8.19
N ARG A 64 -2.72 15.49 -9.16
CA ARG A 64 -2.18 16.61 -9.95
C ARG A 64 -1.80 17.80 -9.09
N SER A 65 -2.61 18.13 -8.08
CA SER A 65 -2.30 19.22 -7.15
C SER A 65 -1.07 18.92 -6.29
N ALA A 66 -0.92 17.67 -5.86
CA ALA A 66 0.22 17.21 -5.09
C ALA A 66 1.50 17.19 -5.93
N GLU A 67 1.44 16.78 -7.20
CA GLU A 67 2.57 16.86 -8.12
C GLU A 67 3.05 18.30 -8.34
N ALA A 68 2.12 19.23 -8.59
CA ALA A 68 2.45 20.64 -8.74
C ALA A 68 3.10 21.20 -7.45
N PHE A 69 2.56 20.82 -6.29
CA PHE A 69 3.12 21.20 -4.99
C PHE A 69 4.53 20.64 -4.79
N VAL A 70 4.74 19.35 -5.10
CA VAL A 70 6.05 18.68 -4.98
C VAL A 70 7.09 19.39 -5.83
N ARG A 71 6.77 19.78 -7.07
CA ARG A 71 7.68 20.55 -7.93
C ARG A 71 8.08 21.89 -7.30
N ALA A 72 7.14 22.59 -6.66
CA ALA A 72 7.42 23.85 -5.96
C ALA A 72 8.16 23.65 -4.62
N ALA A 73 8.15 22.43 -4.09
CA ALA A 73 8.82 22.03 -2.85
C ALA A 73 10.25 21.51 -3.08
N MET A 74 10.65 21.25 -4.32
CA MET A 74 12.01 20.79 -4.65
C MET A 74 13.07 21.79 -4.16
N GLY A 75 14.19 21.26 -3.67
CA GLY A 75 15.29 22.05 -3.12
C GLY A 75 15.03 22.64 -1.73
N LYS A 76 13.84 22.47 -1.15
CA LYS A 76 13.52 22.89 0.21
C LYS A 76 13.67 21.73 1.19
N VAL A 77 14.06 22.05 2.42
CA VAL A 77 14.11 21.10 3.53
C VAL A 77 12.90 21.33 4.43
N PHE A 78 12.17 20.26 4.70
CA PHE A 78 11.02 20.27 5.59
C PHE A 78 11.38 19.53 6.88
N VAL A 79 10.90 19.99 8.02
CA VAL A 79 11.07 19.31 9.31
C VAL A 79 9.72 19.13 9.96
N ASP A 80 9.54 18.02 10.68
CA ASP A 80 8.33 17.81 11.47
C ASP A 80 8.20 18.82 12.63
N ALA A 81 6.98 18.95 13.15
CA ALA A 81 6.70 19.83 14.27
C ALA A 81 7.49 19.46 15.54
N ALA A 82 7.90 18.19 15.68
CA ALA A 82 8.70 17.71 16.81
C ALA A 82 10.20 18.00 16.66
N GLY A 83 10.66 18.45 15.49
CA GLY A 83 12.08 18.64 15.21
C GLY A 83 12.87 17.34 15.12
N LEU A 84 12.23 16.20 14.89
CA LEU A 84 12.88 14.88 14.93
C LEU A 84 13.23 14.35 13.55
N ARG A 85 12.42 14.68 12.54
CA ARG A 85 12.58 14.16 11.19
C ARG A 85 12.66 15.28 10.17
N GLN A 86 13.64 15.20 9.30
CA GLN A 86 13.71 16.04 8.10
C GLN A 86 13.21 15.26 6.88
N CYS A 87 12.55 15.97 5.98
CA CYS A 87 12.00 15.48 4.73
C CYS A 87 12.58 16.33 3.58
N VAL A 88 13.19 15.68 2.61
CA VAL A 88 13.76 16.33 1.42
C VAL A 88 13.21 15.65 0.18
N VAL A 89 12.69 16.46 -0.74
CA VAL A 89 12.22 16.01 -2.05
C VAL A 89 13.41 15.92 -2.99
N ASP A 90 13.56 14.80 -3.67
CA ASP A 90 14.61 14.57 -4.69
C ASP A 90 14.45 15.49 -5.92
N ASP A 91 15.55 15.71 -6.64
CA ASP A 91 15.61 16.58 -7.83
C ASP A 91 14.74 16.09 -9.02
N GLY A 92 14.14 14.91 -8.93
CA GLY A 92 13.10 14.45 -9.87
C GLY A 92 11.66 14.52 -9.35
N GLY A 93 11.44 14.91 -8.09
CA GLY A 93 10.11 14.86 -7.44
C GLY A 93 9.53 13.45 -7.30
N ARG A 94 10.34 12.40 -7.53
CA ARG A 94 9.90 11.00 -7.53
C ARG A 94 10.03 10.33 -6.18
N THR A 95 11.01 10.76 -5.38
CA THR A 95 11.28 10.18 -4.07
C THR A 95 11.30 11.24 -2.99
N LEU A 96 10.80 10.85 -1.82
CA LEU A 96 10.90 11.63 -0.59
C LEU A 96 11.92 10.96 0.32
N ALA A 97 12.99 11.66 0.64
CA ALA A 97 13.99 11.23 1.61
C ALA A 97 13.59 11.75 3.00
N ILE A 98 13.27 10.82 3.90
CA ILE A 98 12.97 11.10 5.30
C ILE A 98 14.19 10.70 6.12
N THR A 99 14.82 11.64 6.81
CA THR A 99 15.98 11.38 7.66
C THR A 99 15.60 11.63 9.11
N ASP A 100 15.87 10.66 9.98
CA ASP A 100 15.83 10.91 11.41
C ASP A 100 17.05 11.77 11.80
N LEU A 101 16.81 12.90 12.47
CA LEU A 101 17.86 13.87 12.77
C LEU A 101 18.83 13.37 13.85
N ALA A 102 18.42 12.45 14.71
CA ALA A 102 19.27 11.87 15.77
C ALA A 102 20.04 10.63 15.29
N GLU A 103 19.52 9.89 14.31
CA GLU A 103 20.18 8.70 13.77
C GLU A 103 20.99 8.99 12.49
N GLY A 104 20.61 10.02 11.73
CA GLY A 104 21.16 10.29 10.40
C GLY A 104 20.75 9.27 9.34
N VAL A 105 19.86 8.32 9.69
CA VAL A 105 19.41 7.25 8.79
C VAL A 105 18.37 7.80 7.81
N VAL A 106 18.67 7.68 6.51
CA VAL A 106 17.78 8.10 5.42
C VAL A 106 16.89 6.94 5.01
N ARG A 107 15.57 7.16 5.07
CA ARG A 107 14.53 6.26 4.55
C ARG A 107 13.87 6.93 3.34
N ARG A 108 13.76 6.21 2.21
CA ARG A 108 13.17 6.76 0.99
C ARG A 108 11.76 6.19 0.79
N SER A 109 10.81 7.07 0.51
CA SER A 109 9.49 6.70 0.00
C SER A 109 9.43 6.94 -1.51
N VAL A 110 8.90 5.96 -2.26
CA VAL A 110 8.94 5.92 -3.73
C VAL A 110 7.54 5.95 -4.35
N ALA A 111 6.48 5.64 -3.60
CA ALA A 111 5.11 5.59 -4.11
C ALA A 111 4.11 6.26 -3.15
N ASN A 112 3.10 6.92 -3.72
CA ASN A 112 1.91 7.46 -3.05
C ASN A 112 2.18 8.40 -1.85
N TRP A 113 3.35 9.04 -1.80
CA TRP A 113 3.73 9.91 -0.70
C TRP A 113 3.37 11.38 -0.95
N GLN A 114 3.20 11.78 -2.21
CA GLN A 114 3.06 13.18 -2.63
C GLN A 114 1.83 13.84 -1.99
N VAL A 115 0.68 13.15 -1.99
CA VAL A 115 -0.56 13.66 -1.41
C VAL A 115 -0.42 13.81 0.11
N ALA A 116 0.08 12.79 0.80
CA ALA A 116 0.29 12.83 2.25
C ALA A 116 1.30 13.90 2.66
N PHE A 117 2.37 14.08 1.88
CA PHE A 117 3.36 15.13 2.09
C PHE A 117 2.76 16.52 1.91
N MET A 118 2.04 16.77 0.81
CA MET A 118 1.34 18.03 0.59
C MET A 118 0.37 18.34 1.74
N GLN A 119 -0.42 17.36 2.17
CA GLN A 119 -1.35 17.52 3.29
C GLN A 119 -0.61 17.84 4.60
N SER A 120 0.49 17.16 4.88
CA SER A 120 1.30 17.40 6.07
C SER A 120 1.87 18.82 6.11
N VAL A 121 2.31 19.35 4.96
CA VAL A 121 2.77 20.74 4.89
C VAL A 121 1.60 21.72 5.05
N LYS A 122 0.45 21.47 4.40
CA LYS A 122 -0.75 22.32 4.51
C LYS A 122 -1.32 22.35 5.93
N GLN A 123 -1.23 21.24 6.66
CA GLN A 123 -1.67 21.11 8.05
C GLN A 123 -0.66 21.69 9.05
N GLY A 124 0.54 22.08 8.59
CA GLY A 124 1.60 22.61 9.45
C GLY A 124 2.34 21.56 10.28
N THR A 125 2.12 20.27 10.03
CA THR A 125 2.91 19.20 10.68
C THR A 125 4.33 19.12 10.11
N LEU A 126 4.51 19.58 8.87
CA LEU A 126 5.81 19.80 8.25
C LEU A 126 5.99 21.29 7.93
N ARG A 127 7.12 21.87 8.34
CA ARG A 127 7.48 23.27 8.03
C ARG A 127 8.79 23.36 7.27
N VAL A 128 8.93 24.40 6.45
CA VAL A 128 10.20 24.69 5.77
C VAL A 128 11.20 25.27 6.76
N VAL A 129 12.43 24.79 6.71
CA VAL A 129 13.50 25.18 7.63
C VAL A 129 14.76 25.56 6.85
N GLY A 130 15.44 26.63 7.28
CA GLY A 130 16.72 27.06 6.71
C GLY A 130 17.90 26.22 7.22
N ALA A 131 19.04 26.26 6.52
CA ALA A 131 20.22 25.45 6.87
C ALA A 131 20.72 25.65 8.31
N HIS A 132 20.69 26.90 8.81
CA HIS A 132 21.13 27.21 10.16
C HIS A 132 20.20 26.63 11.23
N GLU A 133 18.89 26.81 11.09
CA GLU A 133 17.89 26.23 12.01
C GLU A 133 17.93 24.70 11.95
N LEU A 134 18.13 24.10 10.77
CA LEU A 134 18.29 22.66 10.63
C LEU A 134 19.49 22.12 11.43
N ALA A 135 20.61 22.82 11.41
CA ALA A 135 21.79 22.45 12.20
C ALA A 135 21.52 22.50 13.71
N GLN A 136 20.78 23.51 14.17
CA GLN A 136 20.36 23.62 15.57
C GLN A 136 19.44 22.46 15.97
N LEU A 137 18.43 22.15 15.15
CA LEU A 137 17.50 21.06 15.39
C LEU A 137 18.20 19.70 15.42
N ARG A 138 19.16 19.47 14.52
CA ARG A 138 19.99 18.26 14.53
C ARG A 138 20.80 18.13 15.83
N GLY A 139 21.45 19.22 16.28
CA GLY A 139 22.19 19.22 17.54
C GLY A 139 21.29 18.91 18.75
N ALA A 140 20.10 19.51 18.78
CA ALA A 140 19.11 19.26 19.84
C ALA A 140 18.61 17.80 19.85
N ALA A 141 18.34 17.22 18.67
CA ALA A 141 17.88 15.84 18.54
C ALA A 141 18.93 14.82 19.03
N ILE A 142 20.21 15.03 18.69
CA ILE A 142 21.31 14.19 19.16
C ILE A 142 21.43 14.28 20.69
N ALA A 143 21.43 15.49 21.25
CA ALA A 143 21.53 15.70 22.69
C ALA A 143 20.35 15.06 23.45
N GLN A 144 19.14 15.10 22.89
CA GLN A 144 17.96 14.45 23.47
C GLN A 144 18.12 12.92 23.51
N ARG A 145 18.63 12.32 22.43
CA ARG A 145 18.89 10.87 22.38
C ARG A 145 19.94 10.44 23.40
N GLU A 146 21.02 11.20 23.55
CA GLU A 146 22.06 10.92 24.54
C GLU A 146 21.52 10.98 25.98
N ARG A 147 20.66 11.96 26.29
CA ARG A 147 19.99 12.06 27.58
C ARG A 147 19.09 10.85 27.83
N ALA A 148 18.29 10.46 26.85
CA ALA A 148 17.42 9.29 26.96
C ALA A 148 18.22 7.99 27.18
N ALA A 149 19.36 7.84 26.50
CA ALA A 149 20.26 6.69 26.68
C ALA A 149 20.86 6.63 28.09
N LYS A 150 21.29 7.77 28.64
CA LYS A 150 21.85 7.85 30.00
C LYS A 150 20.84 7.44 31.07
N CYS A 151 19.60 7.92 30.98
CA CYS A 151 18.53 7.54 31.92
C CYS A 151 18.17 6.05 31.84
N GLN A 152 18.30 5.42 30.66
CA GLN A 152 18.06 3.98 30.52
C GLN A 152 19.20 3.13 31.12
N THR A 153 20.45 3.55 30.99
CA THR A 153 21.59 2.85 31.60
C THR A 153 21.59 2.92 33.14
N GLU A 154 21.08 4.01 33.72
CA GLU A 154 20.98 4.16 35.18
C GLU A 154 19.80 3.37 35.79
N SER A 155 18.82 2.97 34.97
CA SER A 155 17.66 2.16 35.41
C SER A 155 17.92 0.66 35.42
N VAL A 156 19.10 0.19 34.96
CA VAL A 156 19.47 -1.23 35.04
C VAL A 156 19.98 -1.53 36.44
N VAL A 157 19.06 -1.93 37.31
CA VAL A 157 19.36 -2.55 38.61
C VAL A 157 20.34 -3.72 38.40
N PRO A 158 21.44 -3.83 39.17
CA PRO A 158 22.38 -4.93 38.99
C PRO A 158 21.68 -6.27 39.30
N HIS A 159 21.54 -7.10 38.27
CA HIS A 159 21.09 -8.49 38.42
C HIS A 159 22.10 -9.22 39.31
N ALA A 160 21.67 -9.56 40.53
CA ALA A 160 22.45 -10.32 41.50
C ALA A 160 22.92 -11.65 40.88
N PRO A 161 24.13 -12.14 41.20
CA PRO A 161 24.61 -13.41 40.67
C PRO A 161 23.78 -14.55 41.27
N ASN A 162 23.12 -15.33 40.40
CA ASN A 162 22.42 -16.56 40.75
C ASN A 162 23.36 -17.49 41.53
N ARG A 163 23.04 -17.70 42.82
CA ARG A 163 23.80 -18.53 43.75
C ARG A 163 22.94 -19.72 44.20
N PHE A 164 22.65 -20.65 43.30
CA PHE A 164 22.09 -22.00 43.57
C PHE A 164 22.34 -22.84 42.32
N ALA A 165 22.78 -24.10 42.31
CA ALA A 165 23.32 -25.00 43.32
C ALA A 165 23.99 -26.16 42.54
N SER A 166 25.20 -26.55 42.92
CA SER A 166 25.83 -27.78 42.47
C SER A 166 25.62 -28.85 43.53
N ARG A 167 24.82 -29.89 43.23
CA ARG A 167 24.68 -31.17 43.96
C ARG A 167 23.64 -31.99 43.18
N GLU A 168 23.84 -33.22 42.71
CA GLU A 168 24.49 -34.40 43.31
C GLU A 168 24.98 -35.37 42.22
N LEU A 169 25.93 -36.23 42.60
CA LEU A 169 26.50 -37.36 41.89
C LEU A 169 26.14 -38.63 42.70
N PHE A 170 25.95 -39.78 42.02
CA PHE A 170 25.69 -41.17 42.50
C PHE A 170 24.21 -41.59 42.72
N GLN A 171 23.59 -42.39 41.83
CA GLN A 171 23.69 -43.86 41.57
C GLN A 171 22.96 -44.76 42.59
N SER A 172 21.94 -45.50 42.12
CA SER A 172 21.90 -46.97 42.19
C SER A 172 20.74 -47.56 41.38
N ALA A 173 20.99 -48.76 40.86
CA ALA A 173 20.27 -49.50 39.83
C ALA A 173 18.91 -50.06 40.27
N SER A 174 18.03 -50.32 39.30
CA SER A 174 17.46 -51.65 38.99
C SER A 174 16.52 -51.55 37.79
N ASP A 175 16.79 -52.34 36.76
CA ASP A 175 15.89 -52.73 35.65
C ASP A 175 15.39 -54.17 35.96
N PRO A 176 14.25 -54.70 35.44
CA PRO A 176 14.02 -54.83 33.99
C PRO A 176 12.55 -54.82 33.45
N SER A 177 12.34 -54.21 32.26
CA SER A 177 11.59 -54.71 31.06
C SER A 177 10.05 -55.05 31.12
N PRO A 178 9.32 -55.29 29.99
CA PRO A 178 8.77 -54.35 28.98
C PRO A 178 7.21 -54.56 28.70
N PRO A 179 6.66 -54.24 27.50
CA PRO A 179 5.70 -53.15 27.17
C PRO A 179 4.20 -53.59 27.10
N PRO A 180 3.22 -52.69 26.75
CA PRO A 180 2.75 -52.66 25.35
C PRO A 180 2.17 -51.33 24.80
N VAL A 181 2.02 -51.39 23.48
CA VAL A 181 1.43 -50.56 22.42
C VAL A 181 0.09 -49.82 22.70
N THR A 182 -0.08 -48.68 22.02
CA THR A 182 -1.32 -48.03 21.48
C THR A 182 -2.32 -47.32 22.40
N ARG A 183 -2.42 -45.97 22.26
CA ARG A 183 -3.65 -45.20 21.95
C ARG A 183 -3.33 -43.70 21.83
N ALA A 184 -3.27 -43.14 20.62
CA ALA A 184 -4.34 -42.35 19.99
C ALA A 184 -4.95 -41.21 20.85
N GLN A 185 -4.49 -39.99 20.61
CA GLN A 185 -5.24 -38.73 20.70
C GLN A 185 -4.72 -37.87 19.53
N GLN A 186 -5.31 -37.91 18.34
CA GLN A 186 -6.49 -37.13 17.95
C GLN A 186 -6.58 -35.75 18.61
N VAL A 187 -5.94 -34.76 17.98
CA VAL A 187 -6.43 -33.38 17.95
C VAL A 187 -6.22 -32.83 16.53
N HIS A 188 -7.31 -32.72 15.78
CA HIS A 188 -7.47 -31.84 14.63
C HIS A 188 -8.78 -31.04 14.89
N PRO A 189 -9.06 -29.93 14.20
CA PRO A 189 -8.19 -28.97 13.51
C PRO A 189 -8.70 -27.51 13.66
N LEU A 190 -7.85 -26.51 13.94
CA LEU A 190 -8.20 -25.12 13.62
C LEU A 190 -6.94 -24.30 13.35
N LEU A 191 -6.49 -24.29 12.11
CA LEU A 191 -5.65 -23.22 11.52
C LEU A 191 -5.60 -23.45 10.01
N GLN A 192 -6.66 -23.00 9.32
CA GLN A 192 -6.56 -22.73 7.88
C GLN A 192 -5.64 -21.52 7.70
N LYS A 193 -4.34 -21.79 7.53
CA LYS A 193 -3.40 -20.85 6.92
C LYS A 193 -3.50 -21.03 5.41
N ASN A 194 -4.10 -20.05 4.75
CA ASN A 194 -4.02 -19.90 3.31
C ASN A 194 -2.59 -19.52 2.93
N ASP A 195 -1.75 -20.51 2.66
CA ASP A 195 -0.52 -20.35 1.89
C ASP A 195 -0.89 -20.20 0.41
N ALA A 196 -1.26 -18.99 0.01
CA ALA A 196 -1.24 -18.56 -1.39
C ALA A 196 0.05 -17.76 -1.64
N ALA A 197 1.18 -18.45 -1.51
CA ALA A 197 2.46 -17.94 -1.96
C ALA A 197 2.52 -18.02 -3.50
N ARG A 198 2.58 -16.84 -4.13
CA ARG A 198 3.41 -16.54 -5.30
C ARG A 198 3.17 -17.37 -6.58
N SER A 199 2.21 -16.92 -7.38
CA SER A 199 2.16 -17.20 -8.82
C SER A 199 2.06 -15.91 -9.68
N LEU A 200 2.61 -14.79 -9.21
CA LEU A 200 2.52 -13.49 -9.89
C LEU A 200 3.76 -13.09 -10.71
N THR A 201 4.80 -13.91 -10.79
CA THR A 201 6.03 -13.57 -11.54
C THR A 201 6.03 -13.99 -13.01
N SER A 202 5.13 -14.90 -13.43
CA SER A 202 5.08 -15.39 -14.81
C SER A 202 4.36 -14.43 -15.77
N ALA A 203 3.21 -13.88 -15.35
CA ALA A 203 2.38 -13.02 -16.21
C ALA A 203 3.05 -11.67 -16.56
N ALA A 204 3.87 -11.12 -15.65
CA ALA A 204 4.60 -9.88 -15.89
C ALA A 204 5.81 -10.09 -16.84
N ALA A 205 6.42 -11.27 -16.83
CA ALA A 205 7.52 -11.62 -17.72
C ALA A 205 7.04 -11.80 -19.18
N ASP A 206 5.88 -12.45 -19.38
CA ASP A 206 5.27 -12.62 -20.70
C ASP A 206 4.81 -11.28 -21.32
N ALA A 207 4.29 -10.36 -20.50
CA ALA A 207 3.90 -9.03 -20.98
C ALA A 207 5.10 -8.20 -21.49
N LEU A 208 6.26 -8.32 -20.84
CA LEU A 208 7.49 -7.65 -21.27
C LEU A 208 8.13 -8.28 -22.51
N ALA A 209 7.98 -9.59 -22.71
CA ALA A 209 8.42 -10.27 -23.92
C ALA A 209 7.60 -9.83 -25.15
N ALA A 210 6.27 -9.70 -25.00
CA ALA A 210 5.38 -9.24 -26.07
C ALA A 210 5.69 -7.79 -26.54
N LEU A 211 6.01 -6.89 -25.60
CA LEU A 211 6.37 -5.50 -25.93
C LEU A 211 7.72 -5.38 -26.65
N ARG A 212 8.67 -6.28 -26.39
CA ARG A 212 9.96 -6.31 -27.10
C ARG A 212 9.83 -6.83 -28.54
N ALA A 213 8.89 -7.73 -28.81
CA ALA A 213 8.63 -8.23 -30.16
C ALA A 213 8.05 -7.15 -31.09
N MET A 214 7.20 -6.26 -30.57
CA MET A 214 6.58 -5.19 -31.37
C MET A 214 7.52 -4.03 -31.74
N ARG A 215 8.69 -3.92 -31.10
CA ARG A 215 9.70 -2.88 -31.40
C ARG A 215 10.73 -3.27 -32.47
N LYS A 216 10.65 -4.48 -33.04
CA LYS A 216 11.54 -4.97 -34.11
C LYS A 216 10.84 -5.04 -35.48
N LEU A 217 10.08 -4.02 -35.87
CA LEU A 217 9.66 -3.85 -37.25
C LEU A 217 10.66 -2.94 -37.98
N PRO A 218 11.37 -3.43 -39.02
CA PRO A 218 12.25 -2.58 -39.81
C PRO A 218 11.43 -1.57 -40.61
N ALA A 219 11.87 -0.31 -40.58
CA ALA A 219 11.32 0.77 -41.37
C ALA A 219 11.36 0.40 -42.86
N ARG A 220 10.19 0.32 -43.50
CA ARG A 220 10.08 0.29 -44.96
C ARG A 220 10.34 1.70 -45.47
N CYS A 221 11.35 1.84 -46.33
CA CYS A 221 11.62 3.05 -47.10
C CYS A 221 10.43 3.38 -48.03
N PRO A 222 10.04 4.64 -48.18
CA PRO A 222 9.20 5.06 -49.30
C PRO A 222 10.05 5.25 -50.57
N VAL A 223 9.41 4.96 -51.69
CA VAL A 223 9.88 4.98 -53.09
C VAL A 223 10.25 6.38 -53.55
#